data_AF-A0A1S3CVX9-F1
#
_entry.id   AF-A0A1S3CVX9-F1
#
_cell.length_a   1.000
_cell.length_b   1.000
_cell.length_c   1.000
_cell.angle_alpha   90.00
_cell.angle_beta   90.00
_cell.angle_gamma   90.00
#
_symmetry.space_group_name_H-M   'P 1'
#
loop_
_entity.id
_entity.type
_entity.pdbx_description
1 polymer ?
#
loop_
_entity_poly.entity_id
_entity_poly.type
_entity_poly.pdbx_seq_one_letter_code
_entity_poly.pdbx_strand_id
1 'polypeptide(L)'
;MGKGNKLGDKPTKDEDLRMWSAIVFVIILFVIGVPLWWHLTTVERVDLPTSRIERLNRTLTLVHTNISVITGDEELSRRLVHELTQSLQDSTILKYHIEAGTLPKDLALSPKVLEATPGIHPQRPGVYQLVLCPELESKRVLFGAHRTLYFSKNVGS
;
A
#
# COMPACT_ATOMS: atom_id res chain seq x y z
N MET A 1 33.03 -59.89 55.40
CA MET A 1 34.39 -59.31 55.42
C MET A 1 34.68 -58.77 54.02
N GLY A 2 34.56 -57.46 53.85
CA GLY A 2 34.85 -56.80 52.57
C GLY A 2 36.32 -56.40 52.47
N LYS A 3 36.86 -56.48 51.25
CA LYS A 3 37.89 -55.60 50.69
C LYS A 3 38.08 -55.96 49.21
N GLY A 4 37.35 -55.26 48.34
CA GLY A 4 37.70 -55.16 46.92
C GLY A 4 38.78 -54.10 46.79
N ASN A 5 39.97 -54.50 46.35
CA ASN A 5 41.13 -53.62 46.19
C ASN A 5 40.84 -52.56 45.12
N LYS A 6 41.01 -51.28 45.49
CA LYS A 6 41.14 -50.18 44.54
C LYS A 6 42.49 -50.29 43.84
N LEU A 7 42.50 -50.75 42.59
CA LEU A 7 43.62 -50.48 41.69
C LEU A 7 43.55 -48.99 41.33
N GLY A 8 44.52 -48.22 41.78
CA GLY A 8 44.82 -46.91 41.20
C GLY A 8 45.42 -47.16 39.82
N ASP A 9 44.59 -47.04 38.80
CA ASP A 9 45.01 -47.08 37.41
C ASP A 9 45.87 -45.83 37.15
N LYS A 10 47.13 -46.04 36.73
CA LYS A 10 48.00 -44.93 36.35
C LYS A 10 47.60 -44.57 34.92
N PRO A 11 47.30 -43.30 34.62
CA PRO A 11 46.88 -42.94 33.27
C PRO A 11 47.94 -43.42 32.28
N THR A 12 47.50 -44.19 31.29
CA THR A 12 48.38 -44.60 30.20
C THR A 12 48.77 -43.37 29.39
N LYS A 13 49.95 -43.37 28.74
CA LYS A 13 50.41 -42.22 27.93
C LYS A 13 49.36 -41.79 26.90
N ASP A 14 48.54 -42.72 26.43
CA ASP A 14 47.45 -42.46 25.49
C ASP A 14 46.29 -41.68 26.12
N GLU A 15 46.00 -41.88 27.41
CA GLU A 15 45.00 -41.11 28.15
C GLU A 15 45.46 -39.67 28.41
N ASP A 16 46.73 -39.48 28.75
CA ASP A 16 47.32 -38.14 28.88
C ASP A 16 47.25 -37.39 27.54
N LEU A 17 47.62 -38.04 26.43
CA LEU A 17 47.54 -37.44 25.10
C LEU A 17 46.10 -37.09 24.68
N ARG A 18 45.12 -37.93 25.03
CA ARG A 18 43.68 -37.66 24.79
C ARG A 18 43.20 -36.46 25.61
N MET A 19 43.60 -36.39 26.87
CA MET A 19 43.26 -35.27 27.76
C MET A 19 43.86 -33.96 27.25
N TRP A 20 45.14 -33.95 26.87
CA TRP A 20 45.78 -32.76 26.28
C TRP A 20 45.14 -32.37 24.94
N SER A 21 44.77 -33.34 24.10
CA SER A 21 44.06 -33.07 22.84
C SER A 21 42.70 -32.42 23.08
N ALA A 22 41.95 -32.88 24.07
CA ALA A 22 40.67 -32.28 24.45
C ALA A 22 40.83 -30.84 24.97
N ILE A 23 41.86 -30.59 25.78
CA ILE A 23 42.17 -29.24 26.30
C ILE A 23 42.50 -28.28 25.16
N VAL A 24 43.36 -28.69 24.22
CA VAL A 24 43.71 -27.87 23.04
C VAL A 24 42.48 -27.58 22.18
N PHE A 25 41.62 -28.57 21.99
CA PHE A 25 40.38 -28.40 21.23
C PHE A 25 39.45 -27.36 21.86
N VAL A 26 39.27 -27.41 23.19
CA VAL A 26 38.48 -26.42 23.92
C VAL A 26 39.08 -25.02 23.78
N ILE A 27 40.40 -24.88 23.89
CA ILE A 27 41.08 -23.58 23.72
C ILE A 27 40.82 -23.01 22.33
N ILE A 28 40.92 -23.83 21.27
CA ILE A 28 40.63 -23.40 19.90
C ILE A 28 39.18 -22.92 19.76
N LEU A 29 38.22 -23.64 20.35
CA LEU A 29 36.80 -23.23 20.35
C LEU A 29 36.58 -21.89 21.05
N PHE A 30 37.30 -21.60 22.14
CA PHE A 30 37.18 -20.30 22.80
C PHE A 30 37.82 -19.18 21.99
N VAL A 31 39.02 -19.40 21.45
CA VAL A 31 39.77 -18.38 20.69
C VAL A 31 39.08 -18.01 19.39
N ILE A 32 38.42 -18.96 18.71
CA ILE A 32 37.74 -18.72 17.43
C ILE A 32 36.24 -18.54 17.62
N GLY A 33 35.61 -19.39 18.43
CA GLY A 33 34.16 -19.44 18.59
C GLY A 33 33.60 -18.20 19.27
N VAL A 34 34.24 -17.69 20.32
CA VAL A 34 33.74 -16.49 21.03
C VAL A 34 33.81 -15.24 20.13
N PRO A 35 34.94 -14.93 19.45
CA PRO A 35 34.98 -13.79 18.53
C PRO A 35 34.04 -13.94 17.34
N LEU A 36 33.91 -15.14 16.78
CA LEU A 36 33.01 -15.39 15.65
C LEU A 36 31.54 -15.22 16.06
N TRP A 37 31.17 -15.73 17.24
CA TRP A 37 29.82 -15.55 17.79
C TRP A 37 29.52 -14.07 18.06
N TRP A 38 30.50 -13.33 18.59
CA TRP A 38 30.36 -11.89 18.79
C TRP A 38 30.13 -11.13 17.49
N HIS A 39 30.86 -11.49 16.42
CA HIS A 39 30.68 -10.87 15.11
C HIS A 39 29.33 -11.22 14.47
N LEU A 40 28.88 -12.47 14.57
CA LEU A 40 27.60 -12.90 14.01
C LEU A 40 26.38 -12.34 14.76
N THR A 41 26.53 -12.04 16.06
CA THR A 41 25.45 -11.47 16.89
C THR A 41 25.50 -9.95 17.00
N THR A 42 26.47 -9.30 16.34
CA THR A 42 26.45 -7.84 16.18
C THR A 42 25.29 -7.49 15.26
N VAL A 43 24.14 -7.21 15.87
CA VAL A 43 22.99 -6.65 15.17
C VAL A 43 23.37 -5.22 14.82
N GLU A 44 23.77 -4.99 13.57
CA GLU A 44 23.76 -3.65 13.00
C GLU A 44 22.31 -3.16 13.03
N ARG A 45 21.99 -2.40 14.07
CA ARG A 45 20.76 -1.61 14.12
C ARG A 45 20.99 -0.45 13.19
N VAL A 46 20.75 -0.67 11.91
CA VAL A 46 20.49 0.42 11.00
C VAL A 46 19.26 1.11 11.56
N ASP A 47 19.43 2.32 12.08
CA ASP A 47 18.32 3.15 12.52
C ASP A 47 17.38 3.28 11.33
N LEU A 48 16.21 2.66 11.41
CA LEU A 48 15.15 2.90 10.43
C LEU A 48 14.93 4.42 10.40
N PRO A 49 14.86 5.05 9.22
CA PRO A 49 14.66 6.49 9.11
C PRO A 49 13.22 6.86 9.49
N THR A 50 12.90 6.72 10.78
CA THR A 50 11.62 7.08 11.42
C THR A 50 11.33 8.56 11.27
N SER A 51 12.36 9.40 11.17
CA SER A 51 12.20 10.83 10.86
C SER A 51 11.53 11.09 9.50
N ARG A 52 11.71 10.21 8.50
CA ARG A 52 11.01 10.31 7.21
C ARG A 52 9.55 9.87 7.33
N ILE A 53 9.29 8.79 8.07
CA ILE A 53 7.94 8.25 8.29
C ILE A 53 7.10 9.21 9.14
N GLU A 54 7.71 9.81 10.17
CA GLU A 54 7.06 10.78 11.05
C GLU A 54 6.73 12.09 10.32
N ARG A 55 7.55 12.49 9.34
CA ARG A 55 7.23 13.61 8.42
C ARG A 55 6.03 13.31 7.53
N LEU A 56 5.85 12.08 7.05
CA LEU A 56 4.66 11.67 6.30
C LEU A 56 3.41 11.64 7.18
N ASN A 57 3.53 11.16 8.43
CA ASN A 57 2.40 11.14 9.37
C ASN A 57 1.89 12.54 9.74
N ARG A 58 2.80 13.53 9.86
CA ARG A 58 2.43 14.93 10.12
C ARG A 58 1.91 15.67 8.89
N THR A 59 2.15 15.13 7.69
CA THR A 59 1.61 15.67 6.45
C THR A 59 0.35 14.87 6.15
N LEU A 60 -0.76 15.23 6.78
CA LEU A 60 -2.08 14.78 6.34
C LEU A 60 -2.19 15.16 4.86
N THR A 61 -1.94 14.20 3.96
CA THR A 61 -1.93 14.47 2.52
C THR A 61 -3.36 14.72 2.10
N LEU A 62 -3.76 15.99 2.17
CA LEU A 62 -5.03 16.48 1.67
C LEU A 62 -5.01 16.30 0.16
N VAL A 63 -5.72 15.29 -0.33
CA VAL A 63 -5.81 15.05 -1.77
C VAL A 63 -6.80 16.05 -2.33
N HIS A 64 -6.28 17.00 -3.10
CA HIS A 64 -7.10 17.97 -3.82
C HIS A 64 -7.62 17.35 -5.11
N THR A 65 -8.93 17.15 -5.20
CA THR A 65 -9.58 16.49 -6.34
C THR A 65 -10.66 17.40 -6.91
N ASN A 66 -10.56 17.74 -8.19
CA ASN A 66 -11.63 18.46 -8.87
C ASN A 66 -12.50 17.44 -9.61
N ILE A 67 -13.82 17.57 -9.44
CA ILE A 67 -14.79 16.61 -9.95
C ILE A 67 -15.81 17.39 -10.78
N SER A 68 -15.95 17.06 -12.06
CA SER A 68 -17.01 17.62 -12.92
C SER A 68 -18.08 16.56 -13.16
N VAL A 69 -19.34 16.88 -12.86
CA VAL A 69 -20.48 15.99 -13.10
C VAL A 69 -21.24 16.51 -14.31
N ILE A 70 -21.22 15.74 -15.40
CA ILE A 70 -21.81 16.14 -16.68
C ILE A 70 -22.94 15.21 -17.07
N THR A 71 -24.11 15.80 -17.33
CA THR A 71 -25.33 15.06 -17.71
C THR A 71 -26.01 15.74 -18.89
N GLY A 72 -26.95 15.04 -19.54
CA GLY A 72 -27.75 15.62 -20.64
C GLY A 72 -28.78 16.68 -20.20
N ASP A 73 -29.05 16.75 -18.90
CA ASP A 73 -29.97 17.71 -18.27
C ASP A 73 -29.24 18.46 -17.16
N GLU A 74 -29.35 19.79 -17.14
CA GLU A 74 -28.69 20.66 -16.17
C GLU A 74 -29.30 20.57 -14.77
N GLU A 75 -30.61 20.33 -14.65
CA GLU A 75 -31.22 20.15 -13.33
C GLU A 75 -30.72 18.87 -12.67
N LEU A 76 -30.55 17.83 -13.47
CA LEU A 76 -30.04 16.54 -13.02
C LEU A 76 -28.59 16.67 -12.56
N SER A 77 -27.71 17.34 -13.32
CA SER A 77 -26.31 17.53 -12.89
C SER A 77 -26.24 18.30 -11.58
N ARG A 78 -27.01 19.38 -11.40
CA ARG A 78 -27.05 20.13 -10.14
C ARG A 78 -27.50 19.28 -8.95
N ARG A 79 -28.52 18.43 -9.12
CA ARG A 79 -28.98 17.51 -8.05
C ARG A 79 -27.88 16.51 -7.67
N LEU A 80 -27.24 15.88 -8.66
CA LEU A 80 -26.15 14.95 -8.40
C LEU A 80 -24.94 15.62 -7.74
N VAL A 81 -24.60 16.84 -8.14
CA VAL A 81 -23.56 17.62 -7.47
C VAL A 81 -23.91 17.86 -6.00
N HIS A 82 -25.16 18.18 -5.70
CA HIS A 82 -25.61 18.38 -4.32
C HIS A 82 -25.52 17.09 -3.50
N GLU A 83 -26.04 15.97 -4.02
CA GLU A 83 -25.99 14.66 -3.36
C GLU A 83 -24.54 14.19 -3.12
N LEU A 84 -23.67 14.33 -4.13
CA LEU A 84 -22.25 14.01 -4.00
C LEU A 84 -21.55 14.90 -2.98
N THR A 85 -21.87 16.19 -2.97
CA THR A 85 -21.31 17.15 -2.00
C THR A 85 -21.69 16.77 -0.57
N GLN A 86 -22.96 16.39 -0.35
CA GLN A 86 -23.43 15.91 0.96
C GLN A 86 -22.76 14.60 1.36
N SER A 87 -22.66 13.63 0.44
CA SER A 87 -22.05 12.33 0.73
C SER A 87 -20.55 12.42 1.03
N LEU A 88 -19.86 13.42 0.50
CA LEU A 88 -18.42 13.63 0.71
C LEU A 88 -18.12 14.60 1.86
N GLN A 89 -19.13 15.21 2.47
CA GLN A 89 -18.96 16.27 3.48
C GLN A 89 -18.19 15.79 4.73
N ASP A 90 -18.34 14.51 5.09
CA ASP A 90 -17.66 13.92 6.25
C ASP A 90 -16.21 13.49 5.95
N SER A 91 -15.74 13.64 4.70
CA SER A 91 -14.40 13.23 4.31
C SER A 91 -13.35 14.22 4.80
N THR A 92 -12.52 13.80 5.76
CA THR A 92 -11.42 14.62 6.29
C THR A 92 -10.17 14.59 5.40
N ILE A 93 -10.08 13.64 4.46
CA ILE A 93 -8.86 13.35 3.67
C ILE A 93 -8.94 13.97 2.26
N LEU A 94 -10.16 14.10 1.72
CA LEU A 94 -10.39 14.60 0.36
C LEU A 94 -10.82 16.07 0.42
N LYS A 95 -10.00 16.97 -0.12
CA LYS A 95 -10.46 18.33 -0.44
C LYS A 95 -11.00 18.29 -1.87
N TYR A 96 -12.31 18.45 -2.01
CA TYR A 96 -12.96 18.34 -3.31
C TYR A 96 -13.59 19.66 -3.75
N HIS A 97 -13.62 19.87 -5.06
CA HIS A 97 -14.41 20.90 -5.71
C HIS A 97 -15.27 20.23 -6.77
N ILE A 98 -16.59 20.33 -6.65
CA ILE A 98 -17.53 19.68 -7.56
C ILE A 98 -18.26 20.73 -8.38
N GLU A 99 -18.22 20.59 -9.71
CA GLU A 99 -18.90 21.48 -10.64
C GLU A 99 -19.90 20.70 -11.49
N ALA A 100 -21.07 21.31 -11.75
CA ALA A 100 -22.05 20.78 -12.67
C ALA A 100 -21.72 21.23 -14.10
N GLY A 101 -21.82 20.31 -15.05
CA GLY A 101 -21.71 20.58 -16.47
C GLY A 101 -22.87 19.97 -17.24
N THR A 102 -23.01 20.39 -18.50
CA THR A 102 -23.98 19.86 -19.44
C THR A 102 -23.28 19.41 -20.72
N LEU A 103 -23.72 18.28 -21.27
CA LEU A 103 -23.25 17.84 -22.58
C LEU A 103 -23.94 18.63 -23.69
N PRO A 104 -23.26 18.82 -24.84
CA PRO A 104 -23.90 19.29 -26.06
C PRO A 104 -25.10 18.41 -26.40
N LYS A 105 -26.25 19.01 -26.72
CA LYS A 105 -27.52 18.30 -26.97
C LYS A 105 -27.46 17.39 -28.21
N ASP A 106 -26.53 17.66 -29.12
CA ASP A 106 -26.39 16.93 -30.38
C ASP A 106 -25.55 15.66 -30.25
N LEU A 107 -25.01 15.38 -29.06
CA LEU A 107 -24.08 14.29 -28.86
C LEU A 107 -24.79 13.03 -28.34
N ALA A 108 -24.54 11.90 -29.01
CA ALA A 108 -25.00 10.61 -28.52
C ALA A 108 -24.35 10.29 -27.17
N LEU A 109 -25.17 10.01 -26.16
CA LEU A 109 -24.76 9.68 -24.78
C LEU A 109 -24.24 8.24 -24.65
N SER A 110 -23.49 7.79 -25.65
CA SER A 110 -22.84 6.48 -25.71
C SER A 110 -21.43 6.57 -25.16
N PRO A 111 -21.00 5.71 -24.23
CA PRO A 111 -19.63 5.72 -23.72
C PRO A 111 -18.57 5.66 -24.82
N LYS A 112 -18.83 4.89 -25.89
CA LYS A 112 -17.89 4.74 -27.01
C LYS A 112 -17.74 6.03 -27.84
N VAL A 113 -18.86 6.73 -28.07
CA VAL A 113 -18.86 8.01 -28.81
C VAL A 113 -18.23 9.10 -27.96
N LEU A 114 -18.57 9.16 -26.68
CA LEU A 114 -18.03 10.14 -25.74
C LEU A 114 -16.52 10.01 -25.57
N GLU A 115 -16.01 8.78 -25.45
CA GLU A 115 -14.57 8.52 -25.34
C GLU A 115 -13.79 8.89 -26.61
N ALA A 116 -14.42 8.78 -27.78
CA ALA A 116 -13.81 9.17 -29.05
C ALA A 116 -13.90 10.67 -29.33
N THR A 117 -14.70 11.43 -28.55
CA THR A 117 -14.98 12.84 -28.85
C THR A 117 -13.94 13.75 -28.17
N PRO A 118 -13.09 14.44 -28.94
CA PRO A 118 -12.10 15.34 -28.37
C PRO A 118 -12.78 16.56 -27.73
N GLY A 119 -12.23 17.03 -26.61
CA GLY A 119 -12.70 18.23 -25.91
C GLY A 119 -13.75 17.98 -24.82
N ILE A 120 -14.32 16.78 -24.72
CA ILE A 120 -15.22 16.41 -23.61
C ILE A 120 -14.41 16.08 -22.36
N HIS A 121 -13.20 15.57 -22.51
CA HIS A 121 -12.38 15.07 -21.41
C HIS A 121 -11.64 16.17 -20.65
N PRO A 122 -11.32 15.94 -19.36
CA PRO A 122 -10.57 16.88 -18.55
C PRO A 122 -9.14 17.06 -19.07
N GLN A 123 -8.84 18.27 -19.55
CA GLN A 123 -7.52 18.64 -20.07
C GLN A 123 -6.47 18.84 -18.97
N ARG A 124 -6.90 19.20 -17.76
CA ARG A 124 -6.02 19.48 -16.63
C ARG A 124 -5.79 18.23 -15.78
N PRO A 125 -4.55 17.97 -15.32
CA PRO A 125 -4.27 16.95 -14.32
C PRO A 125 -5.04 17.19 -13.02
N GLY A 126 -5.41 16.13 -12.30
CA GLY A 126 -6.15 16.23 -11.03
C GLY A 126 -7.63 16.58 -11.15
N VAL A 127 -8.15 16.64 -12.38
CA VAL A 127 -9.58 16.77 -12.67
C VAL A 127 -10.11 15.41 -13.14
N TYR A 128 -11.17 14.95 -12.48
CA TYR A 128 -11.93 13.77 -12.85
C TYR A 128 -13.31 14.21 -13.33
N GLN A 129 -13.83 13.49 -14.30
CA GLN A 129 -15.12 13.80 -14.89
C GLN A 129 -16.06 12.60 -14.76
N LEU A 130 -17.24 12.81 -14.20
CA LEU A 130 -18.31 11.83 -14.15
C LEU A 130 -19.34 12.18 -15.22
N VAL A 131 -19.62 11.25 -16.11
CA VAL A 131 -20.58 11.43 -17.20
C VAL A 131 -21.71 10.43 -17.07
N LEU A 132 -22.94 10.93 -17.05
CA LEU A 132 -24.13 10.09 -17.01
C LEU A 132 -24.46 9.60 -18.42
N CYS A 133 -24.43 8.28 -18.62
CA CYS A 133 -24.73 7.63 -19.90
C CYS A 133 -25.98 6.74 -19.76
N PRO A 134 -27.11 7.10 -20.39
CA PRO A 134 -28.34 6.28 -20.36
C PRO A 134 -28.22 4.95 -21.12
N GLU A 135 -27.34 4.86 -22.12
CA GLU A 135 -27.14 3.63 -22.92
C GLU A 135 -26.40 2.53 -22.14
N LEU A 136 -25.79 2.89 -21.01
CA LEU A 136 -25.06 1.95 -20.19
C LEU A 136 -26.04 1.12 -19.34
N GLU A 137 -25.83 -0.19 -19.26
CA GLU A 137 -26.71 -1.05 -18.45
C GLU A 137 -26.80 -0.56 -16.99
N SER A 138 -27.97 -0.73 -16.38
CA SER A 138 -28.24 -0.28 -15.02
C SER A 138 -27.18 -0.78 -14.04
N LYS A 139 -26.68 0.13 -13.19
CA LYS A 139 -25.65 -0.11 -12.15
C LYS A 139 -24.26 -0.47 -12.69
N ARG A 140 -23.97 -0.22 -13.97
CA ARG A 140 -22.59 -0.32 -14.49
C ARG A 140 -21.88 1.02 -14.40
N VAL A 141 -20.59 0.91 -14.14
CA VAL A 141 -19.62 2.00 -14.15
C VAL A 141 -18.49 1.59 -15.07
N LEU A 142 -18.12 2.45 -16.01
CA LEU A 142 -16.98 2.25 -16.91
C LEU A 142 -15.95 3.35 -16.68
N PHE A 143 -14.69 2.95 -16.64
CA PHE A 143 -13.57 3.87 -16.62
C PHE A 143 -13.07 4.08 -18.05
N GLY A 144 -13.09 5.32 -18.50
CA GLY A 144 -12.44 5.75 -19.74
C GLY A 144 -10.92 5.87 -19.55
N ALA A 145 -10.22 5.99 -20.67
CA ALA A 145 -8.78 6.23 -20.71
C ALA A 145 -8.41 7.66 -20.25
N HIS A 146 -9.35 8.60 -20.31
CA HIS A 146 -9.09 10.03 -20.10
C HIS A 146 -9.57 10.58 -18.75
N ARG A 147 -9.40 9.84 -17.64
CA ARG A 147 -9.88 10.23 -16.28
C ARG A 147 -11.39 10.58 -16.26
N THR A 148 -12.13 9.95 -17.16
CA THR A 148 -13.57 10.09 -17.30
C THR A 148 -14.22 8.80 -16.84
N LEU A 149 -15.24 8.91 -16.02
CA LEU A 149 -16.00 7.79 -15.48
C LEU A 149 -17.43 7.90 -16.01
N TYR A 150 -17.86 6.86 -16.71
CA TYR A 150 -19.21 6.77 -17.25
C TYR A 150 -20.06 5.90 -16.33
N PHE A 151 -21.25 6.37 -15.97
CA PHE A 151 -22.14 5.64 -15.08
C PHE A 151 -23.58 5.75 -15.58
N SER A 152 -24.38 4.73 -15.31
CA SER A 152 -25.81 4.76 -15.59
C SER A 152 -26.59 5.25 -14.37
N LYS A 153 -27.73 5.89 -14.63
CA LYS A 153 -28.68 6.23 -13.56
C LYS A 153 -29.22 4.92 -13.01
N ASN A 154 -29.18 4.76 -11.69
CA ASN A 154 -29.91 3.68 -11.05
C ASN A 154 -31.40 4.00 -11.16
N VAL A 155 -32.12 3.27 -12.01
CA VAL A 155 -33.59 3.27 -12.02
C VAL A 155 -34.03 2.43 -10.83
N GLY A 156 -33.85 2.98 -9.64
CA GLY A 156 -34.40 2.44 -8.40
C GLY A 156 -35.84 2.92 -8.26
N SER A 157 -36.77 1.96 -8.32
CA SER A 157 -38.19 2.08 -7.97
C SER A 157 -38.43 2.68 -6.60
#